data_AF-A0A7J9YTW3-F1
#
_entry.id   AF-A0A7J9YTW3-F1
#
_cell.length_a   1.000
_cell.length_b   1.000
_cell.length_c   1.000
_cell.angle_alpha   90.00
_cell.angle_beta   90.00
_cell.angle_gamma   90.00
#
_symmetry.space_group_name_H-M   'P 1'
#
loop_
_entity.id
_entity.type
_entity.pdbx_description
1 polymer ?
#
loop_
_entity_poly.entity_id
_entity_poly.type
_entity_poly.pdbx_seq_one_letter_code
_entity_poly.pdbx_strand_id
1 'polypeptide(L)'
;MSEPGPCPLCGQPLYGWLALPRQGAEATVGMPLPGEPEAERVMVRCESCGIALEDDREVDLVAEWEAVCTADERGGRRIAIPNRASLQAWIGTEGWAAIDLSAGRLLLTPRGLELLAEHNGQRIERPRYPRWGRPQWWMWQTLLNGLTFHPNFAREVRAGSLRPSSSRGRLHFAADAVASVLAAPLVAVVSIPLELLAALAGRGGELRTAPRPR
;
A
#
# COMPACT_ATOMS: atom_id res chain seq x y z
N MET A 1 9.02 -18.36 -14.93
CA MET A 1 7.98 -17.77 -14.06
C MET A 1 6.76 -18.65 -14.23
N SER A 2 6.31 -19.29 -13.15
CA SER A 2 5.05 -20.05 -13.17
C SER A 2 3.91 -19.07 -13.45
N GLU A 3 2.87 -19.50 -14.17
CA GLU A 3 1.68 -18.66 -14.29
C GLU A 3 1.07 -18.46 -12.90
N PRO A 4 0.70 -17.22 -12.54
CA PRO A 4 0.04 -16.97 -11.26
C PRO A 4 -1.27 -17.76 -11.20
N GLY A 5 -1.56 -18.33 -10.04
CA GLY A 5 -2.83 -19.03 -9.80
C GLY A 5 -4.06 -18.13 -9.98
N PRO A 6 -5.27 -18.68 -9.92
CA PRO A 6 -6.49 -17.87 -9.97
C PRO A 6 -6.59 -16.95 -8.74
N CYS A 7 -7.26 -15.81 -8.92
CA CYS A 7 -7.54 -14.87 -7.83
C CYS A 7 -8.27 -15.57 -6.67
N PRO A 8 -7.75 -15.50 -5.43
CA PRO A 8 -8.33 -16.25 -4.30
C PRO A 8 -9.73 -15.76 -3.92
N LEU A 9 -10.13 -14.55 -4.32
CA LEU A 9 -11.44 -14.00 -3.99
C LEU A 9 -12.52 -14.26 -5.04
N CYS A 10 -12.19 -14.20 -6.33
CA CYS A 10 -13.18 -14.28 -7.41
C CYS A 10 -12.88 -15.33 -8.49
N GLY A 11 -11.77 -16.07 -8.37
CA GLY A 11 -11.38 -17.13 -9.30
C GLY A 11 -10.89 -16.65 -10.68
N GLN A 12 -10.85 -15.34 -10.94
CA GLN A 12 -10.39 -14.78 -12.21
C GLN A 12 -8.86 -14.78 -12.35
N PRO A 13 -8.29 -14.76 -13.56
CA PRO A 13 -6.84 -14.73 -13.75
C PRO A 13 -6.17 -13.54 -13.07
N LEU A 14 -4.94 -13.77 -12.62
CA LEU A 14 -4.04 -12.76 -12.08
C LEU A 14 -3.03 -12.33 -13.15
N TYR A 15 -2.64 -11.07 -13.12
CA TYR A 15 -1.69 -10.47 -14.06
C TYR A 15 -0.57 -9.79 -13.30
N GLY A 16 0.65 -9.86 -13.83
CA GLY A 16 1.79 -9.11 -13.29
C GLY A 16 1.46 -7.62 -13.19
N TRP A 17 1.77 -7.01 -12.05
CA TRP A 17 1.49 -5.59 -11.79
C TRP A 17 2.77 -4.78 -11.64
N LEU A 18 3.62 -5.14 -10.68
CA LEU A 18 4.84 -4.39 -10.36
C LEU A 18 5.86 -5.28 -9.63
N ALA A 19 7.14 -4.97 -9.78
CA ALA A 19 8.23 -5.56 -9.01
C ALA A 19 8.65 -4.55 -7.94
N LEU A 20 8.68 -4.99 -6.67
CA LEU A 20 9.09 -4.15 -5.54
C LEU A 20 10.35 -4.74 -4.91
N PRO A 21 11.17 -3.92 -4.26
CA PRO A 21 12.15 -4.43 -3.31
C PRO A 21 11.49 -5.36 -2.27
N ARG A 22 12.19 -6.42 -1.89
CA ARG A 22 11.75 -7.36 -0.86
C ARG A 22 11.62 -6.63 0.49
N GLN A 23 10.52 -6.89 1.20
CA GLN A 23 10.36 -6.38 2.57
C GLN A 23 11.50 -6.88 3.47
N GLY A 24 12.14 -5.95 4.19
CA GLY A 24 13.21 -6.27 5.14
C GLY A 24 14.58 -6.47 4.51
N ALA A 25 14.75 -6.30 3.20
CA ALA A 25 16.07 -6.02 2.65
C ALA A 25 16.64 -4.78 3.38
N GLU A 26 17.92 -4.81 3.75
CA GLU A 26 18.54 -3.65 4.40
C GLU A 26 18.27 -2.41 3.54
N ALA A 27 17.56 -1.44 4.12
CA ALA A 27 17.21 -0.20 3.46
C ALA A 27 18.52 0.54 3.15
N THR A 28 19.06 0.24 1.99
CA THR A 28 20.34 0.74 1.51
C THR A 28 20.02 1.68 0.37
N VAL A 29 20.48 2.92 0.51
CA VAL A 29 20.27 3.90 -0.55
C VAL A 29 21.23 3.59 -1.70
N GLY A 30 20.68 3.21 -2.85
CA GLY A 30 21.43 2.76 -4.02
C GLY A 30 20.66 1.66 -4.76
N MET A 31 20.78 1.61 -6.09
CA MET A 31 20.20 0.50 -6.86
C MET A 31 20.82 -0.82 -6.37
N PRO A 32 20.02 -1.86 -6.09
CA PRO A 32 20.56 -3.20 -5.96
C PRO A 32 21.37 -3.52 -7.23
N LEU A 33 22.50 -4.21 -7.08
CA LEU A 33 23.33 -4.59 -8.23
C LEU A 33 22.48 -5.47 -9.17
N PRO A 34 22.53 -5.24 -10.49
CA PRO A 34 21.85 -6.11 -11.44
C PRO A 34 22.40 -7.54 -11.28
N GLY A 35 21.54 -8.50 -10.94
CA GLY A 35 21.90 -9.91 -10.81
C GLY A 35 21.57 -10.59 -9.48
N GLU A 36 20.93 -9.92 -8.53
CA GLU A 36 20.38 -10.57 -7.31
C GLU A 36 18.86 -10.77 -7.43
N PRO A 37 18.39 -11.86 -8.07
CA PRO A 37 16.97 -12.16 -8.24
C PRO A 37 16.21 -12.35 -6.91
N GLU A 38 16.92 -12.48 -5.78
CA GLU A 38 16.33 -12.60 -4.44
C GLU A 38 15.89 -11.25 -3.84
N ALA A 39 16.26 -10.12 -4.46
CA ALA A 39 16.04 -8.77 -3.93
C ALA A 39 14.65 -8.19 -4.26
N GLU A 40 13.90 -8.79 -5.18
CA GLU A 40 12.61 -8.28 -5.65
C GLU A 40 11.47 -9.26 -5.36
N ARG A 41 10.28 -8.72 -5.09
CA ARG A 41 9.03 -9.45 -5.02
C ARG A 41 8.11 -8.97 -6.13
N VAL A 42 7.46 -9.93 -6.80
CA VAL A 42 6.52 -9.65 -7.88
C VAL A 42 5.12 -9.58 -7.29
N MET A 43 4.47 -8.44 -7.51
CA MET A 43 3.06 -8.26 -7.19
C MET A 43 2.22 -8.58 -8.42
N VAL A 44 1.18 -9.38 -8.22
CA VAL A 44 0.16 -9.69 -9.22
C VAL A 44 -1.17 -9.04 -8.82
N ARG A 45 -2.02 -8.79 -9.80
CA ARG A 45 -3.33 -8.14 -9.62
C ARG A 45 -4.44 -8.87 -10.35
N CYS A 46 -5.65 -8.81 -9.78
CA CYS A 46 -6.85 -9.25 -10.46
C CYS A 46 -7.53 -8.05 -11.15
N GLU A 47 -7.77 -8.12 -12.46
CA GLU A 47 -8.47 -7.06 -13.20
C GLU A 47 -9.97 -7.00 -12.89
N SER A 48 -10.55 -8.10 -12.38
CA SER A 48 -11.98 -8.19 -12.09
C SER A 48 -12.36 -7.57 -10.74
N CYS A 49 -11.78 -8.05 -9.64
CA CYS A 49 -12.07 -7.51 -8.30
C CYS A 49 -11.07 -6.44 -7.85
N GLY A 50 -9.97 -6.28 -8.59
CA GLY A 50 -9.00 -5.23 -8.33
C GLY A 50 -8.10 -5.48 -7.14
N ILE A 51 -8.01 -6.66 -6.54
CA ILE A 51 -7.00 -6.89 -5.49
C ILE A 51 -5.58 -6.97 -6.07
N ALA A 52 -4.58 -6.84 -5.22
CA ALA A 52 -3.22 -7.25 -5.51
C ALA A 52 -2.61 -8.07 -4.35
N LEU A 53 -1.64 -8.91 -4.67
CA LEU A 53 -0.93 -9.81 -3.75
C LEU A 53 0.45 -10.16 -4.31
N GLU A 54 1.32 -10.73 -3.49
CA GLU A 54 2.58 -11.31 -3.96
C GLU A 54 2.33 -12.66 -4.68
N ASP A 55 2.98 -12.86 -5.83
CA ASP A 55 2.76 -14.00 -6.76
C ASP A 55 2.92 -15.39 -6.09
N ASP A 56 3.88 -15.52 -5.19
CA ASP A 56 4.29 -16.79 -4.58
C ASP A 56 3.71 -17.00 -3.15
N ARG A 57 2.58 -16.37 -2.84
CA ARG A 57 1.98 -16.47 -1.50
C ARG A 57 0.59 -17.07 -1.54
N GLU A 58 0.46 -18.25 -0.94
CA GLU A 58 -0.84 -18.79 -0.57
C GLU A 58 -1.55 -17.83 0.41
N VAL A 59 -2.86 -17.70 0.22
CA VAL A 59 -3.72 -16.76 0.96
C VAL A 59 -4.80 -17.54 1.70
N ASP A 60 -4.69 -17.57 3.02
CA ASP A 60 -5.76 -18.04 3.91
C ASP A 60 -6.78 -16.91 4.11
N LEU A 61 -7.95 -17.03 3.50
CA LEU A 61 -9.00 -16.01 3.54
C LEU A 61 -9.57 -15.77 4.94
N VAL A 62 -9.49 -16.74 5.86
CA VAL A 62 -9.93 -16.57 7.25
C VAL A 62 -8.91 -15.72 7.99
N ALA A 63 -7.62 -16.07 7.87
CA ALA A 63 -6.55 -15.30 8.47
C ALA A 63 -6.47 -13.87 7.92
N GLU A 64 -6.67 -13.67 6.62
CA GLU A 64 -6.75 -12.34 6.00
C GLU A 64 -7.89 -11.51 6.57
N TRP A 65 -9.07 -12.12 6.76
CA TRP A 65 -10.22 -11.44 7.33
C TRP A 65 -9.98 -11.02 8.78
N GLU A 66 -9.37 -11.90 9.58
CA GLU A 66 -8.99 -11.58 10.96
C GLU A 66 -7.96 -10.47 11.02
N ALA A 67 -6.96 -10.47 10.14
CA ALA A 67 -5.93 -9.44 10.07
C ALA A 67 -6.50 -8.04 9.78
N VAL A 68 -7.50 -7.93 8.90
CA VAL A 68 -8.12 -6.64 8.57
C VAL A 68 -9.18 -6.19 9.58
N CYS A 69 -9.71 -7.10 10.40
CA CYS A 69 -10.75 -6.82 11.38
C CYS A 69 -10.15 -6.53 12.76
N THR A 70 -10.09 -5.24 13.13
CA THR A 70 -9.63 -4.81 14.45
C THR A 70 -10.79 -4.60 15.42
N ALA A 71 -10.55 -4.79 16.72
CA ALA A 71 -11.50 -4.41 17.76
C ALA A 71 -11.65 -2.87 17.85
N ASP A 72 -12.86 -2.43 18.11
CA ASP A 72 -13.22 -1.05 18.49
C ASP A 72 -13.23 -0.93 20.03
N GLU A 73 -13.01 0.28 20.54
CA GLU A 73 -13.05 0.65 21.97
C GLU A 73 -14.37 0.26 22.65
N ARG A 74 -15.47 0.16 21.89
CA ARG A 74 -16.80 -0.23 22.37
C ARG A 74 -17.08 -1.74 22.24
N GLY A 75 -16.07 -2.54 21.91
CA GLY A 75 -16.21 -3.99 21.69
C GLY A 75 -16.79 -4.38 20.33
N GLY A 76 -17.02 -3.41 19.43
CA GLY A 76 -17.35 -3.67 18.04
C GLY A 76 -16.15 -4.15 17.22
N ARG A 77 -16.38 -4.52 15.95
CA ARG A 77 -15.31 -4.74 14.98
C ARG A 77 -15.27 -3.59 13.98
N ARG A 78 -14.07 -3.19 13.56
CA ARG A 78 -13.85 -2.14 12.57
C ARG A 78 -12.74 -2.54 11.60
N ILE A 79 -12.89 -2.07 10.36
CA ILE A 79 -11.90 -2.26 9.30
C ILE A 79 -11.39 -0.88 8.90
N ALA A 80 -10.07 -0.72 8.88
CA ALA A 80 -9.38 0.50 8.49
C ALA A 80 -8.08 0.12 7.76
N ILE A 81 -8.16 0.06 6.43
CA ILE A 81 -7.09 -0.48 5.59
C ILE A 81 -6.71 0.47 4.44
N PRO A 82 -5.49 0.39 3.89
CA PRO A 82 -5.16 1.07 2.65
C PRO A 82 -6.12 0.66 1.52
N ASN A 83 -6.54 1.63 0.71
CA ASN A 83 -7.41 1.38 -0.44
C ASN A 83 -6.57 1.26 -1.72
N ARG A 84 -6.45 0.05 -2.29
CA ARG A 84 -5.71 -0.17 -3.54
C ARG A 84 -6.39 0.46 -4.76
N ALA A 85 -7.69 0.76 -4.70
CA ALA A 85 -8.40 1.50 -5.75
C ALA A 85 -8.25 3.03 -5.61
N SER A 86 -7.48 3.51 -4.63
CA SER A 86 -7.33 4.94 -4.35
C SER A 86 -6.58 5.70 -5.47
N LEU A 87 -6.77 7.02 -5.49
CA LEU A 87 -6.02 7.89 -6.39
C LEU A 87 -4.51 7.81 -6.12
N GLN A 88 -4.11 7.78 -4.84
CA GLN A 88 -2.70 7.65 -4.47
C GLN A 88 -2.08 6.33 -4.96
N ALA A 89 -2.82 5.22 -4.96
CA ALA A 89 -2.32 3.95 -5.51
C ALA A 89 -2.15 4.02 -7.04
N TRP A 90 -3.03 4.76 -7.72
CA TRP A 90 -2.96 4.95 -9.17
C TRP A 90 -1.78 5.84 -9.60
N ILE A 91 -1.56 6.98 -8.94
CA ILE A 91 -0.43 7.88 -9.25
C ILE A 91 0.90 7.32 -8.74
N GLY A 92 0.88 6.65 -7.59
CA GLY A 92 2.08 6.19 -6.91
C GLY A 92 2.69 4.96 -7.56
N THR A 93 1.86 4.04 -8.08
CA THR A 93 2.30 2.74 -8.60
C THR A 93 3.25 2.03 -7.62
N GLU A 94 4.53 1.85 -7.97
CA GLU A 94 5.58 1.31 -7.09
C GLU A 94 5.94 2.24 -5.91
N GLY A 95 5.77 3.55 -6.07
CA GLY A 95 5.98 4.57 -5.04
C GLY A 95 4.77 4.82 -4.13
N TRP A 96 3.71 4.01 -4.21
CA TRP A 96 2.54 4.19 -3.35
C TRP A 96 2.89 3.96 -1.87
N ALA A 97 2.77 5.00 -1.04
CA ALA A 97 3.28 4.97 0.33
C ALA A 97 2.61 3.93 1.25
N ALA A 98 1.39 3.50 0.93
CA ALA A 98 0.65 2.52 1.73
C ALA A 98 0.72 1.08 1.20
N ILE A 99 1.54 0.82 0.18
CA ILE A 99 1.69 -0.51 -0.43
C ILE A 99 2.14 -1.59 0.57
N ASP A 100 2.89 -1.20 1.60
CA ASP A 100 3.41 -2.06 2.66
C ASP A 100 2.64 -2.00 3.97
N LEU A 101 1.50 -1.31 4.00
CA LEU A 101 0.73 -1.06 5.21
C LEU A 101 -0.53 -1.90 5.30
N SER A 102 -0.70 -2.89 4.41
CA SER A 102 -1.80 -3.85 4.55
C SER A 102 -1.58 -4.71 5.79
N ALA A 103 -2.66 -4.99 6.51
CA ALA A 103 -2.61 -5.84 7.70
C ALA A 103 -2.45 -7.33 7.32
N GLY A 104 -2.93 -7.72 6.14
CA GLY A 104 -2.78 -9.05 5.56
C GLY A 104 -1.92 -9.03 4.30
N ARG A 105 -1.92 -10.14 3.56
CA ARG A 105 -1.20 -10.32 2.29
C ARG A 105 -1.92 -9.65 1.12
N LEU A 106 -3.22 -9.37 1.25
CA LEU A 106 -4.01 -8.75 0.20
C LEU A 106 -3.99 -7.23 0.28
N LEU A 107 -3.71 -6.57 -0.86
CA LEU A 107 -4.01 -5.16 -1.08
C LEU A 107 -5.44 -5.05 -1.62
N LEU A 108 -6.35 -4.66 -0.73
CA LEU A 108 -7.77 -4.71 -0.98
C LEU A 108 -8.31 -3.44 -1.65
N THR A 109 -9.32 -3.63 -2.48
CA THR A 109 -10.23 -2.59 -2.98
C THR A 109 -11.55 -2.70 -2.23
N PRO A 110 -12.49 -1.75 -2.37
CA PRO A 110 -13.83 -1.92 -1.82
C PRO A 110 -14.48 -3.24 -2.27
N ARG A 111 -14.38 -3.57 -3.56
CA ARG A 111 -14.93 -4.83 -4.10
C ARG A 111 -14.21 -6.07 -3.58
N GLY A 112 -12.88 -6.03 -3.46
CA GLY A 112 -12.11 -7.11 -2.85
C GLY A 112 -12.49 -7.33 -1.39
N LEU A 113 -12.67 -6.26 -0.62
CA LEU A 113 -13.08 -6.36 0.78
C LEU A 113 -14.49 -6.93 0.93
N GLU A 114 -15.43 -6.56 0.05
CA GLU A 114 -16.77 -7.18 0.01
C GLU A 114 -16.67 -8.69 -0.19
N LEU A 115 -15.94 -9.15 -1.21
CA LEU A 115 -15.77 -10.58 -1.49
C LEU A 115 -15.10 -11.32 -0.34
N LEU A 116 -14.07 -10.73 0.27
CA LEU A 116 -13.41 -11.30 1.44
C LEU A 116 -14.39 -11.45 2.61
N ALA A 117 -15.23 -10.45 2.86
CA ALA A 117 -16.26 -10.53 3.88
C ALA A 117 -17.28 -11.64 3.56
N GLU A 118 -17.71 -11.77 2.30
CA GLU A 118 -18.66 -12.79 1.88
C GLU A 118 -18.12 -14.21 2.06
N HIS A 119 -16.86 -14.46 1.70
CA HIS A 119 -16.18 -15.74 1.94
C HIS A 119 -16.15 -16.12 3.43
N ASN A 120 -16.19 -15.12 4.31
CA ASN A 120 -16.18 -15.30 5.77
C ASN A 120 -17.59 -15.23 6.40
N GLY A 121 -18.66 -15.31 5.61
CA GLY A 121 -20.04 -15.26 6.10
C GLY A 121 -20.43 -13.90 6.70
N GLN A 122 -19.74 -12.83 6.31
CA GLN A 122 -19.95 -11.47 6.77
C GLN A 122 -20.46 -10.59 5.62
N ARG A 123 -20.94 -9.40 5.98
CA ARG A 123 -21.17 -8.27 5.07
C ARG A 123 -20.46 -7.05 5.64
N ILE A 124 -20.05 -6.14 4.78
CA ILE A 124 -19.52 -4.85 5.22
C ILE A 124 -20.59 -3.77 5.11
N GLU A 125 -20.57 -2.82 6.03
CA GLU A 125 -21.32 -1.58 5.87
C GLU A 125 -20.79 -0.75 4.70
N ARG A 126 -21.55 0.29 4.33
CA ARG A 126 -21.15 1.22 3.28
C ARG A 126 -19.75 1.81 3.61
N PRO A 127 -18.76 1.62 2.73
CA PRO A 127 -17.42 2.11 2.99
C PRO A 127 -17.37 3.64 3.07
N ARG A 128 -16.47 4.13 3.91
CA ARG A 128 -16.18 5.56 4.12
C ARG A 128 -14.71 5.83 3.84
N TYR A 129 -14.44 7.04 3.38
CA TYR A 129 -13.11 7.52 3.02
C TYR A 129 -12.79 8.75 3.87
N PRO A 130 -11.93 8.62 4.89
CA PRO A 130 -11.52 9.75 5.71
C PRO A 130 -10.85 10.82 4.86
N ARG A 131 -11.21 12.09 5.09
CA ARG A 131 -10.65 13.25 4.35
C ARG A 131 -9.34 13.77 4.93
N TRP A 132 -9.02 13.34 6.15
CA TRP A 132 -7.91 13.87 6.95
C TRP A 132 -7.24 12.76 7.74
N GLY A 133 -6.03 13.03 8.25
CA GLY A 133 -5.26 12.11 9.08
C GLY A 133 -4.31 11.25 8.26
N ARG A 134 -4.32 9.93 8.51
CA ARG A 134 -3.43 8.96 7.86
C ARG A 134 -3.43 9.01 6.32
N PRO A 135 -4.58 9.04 5.62
CA PRO A 135 -4.56 9.05 4.15
C PRO A 135 -3.92 10.31 3.57
N GLN A 136 -4.05 11.45 4.25
CA GLN A 136 -3.37 12.68 3.84
C GLN A 136 -1.85 12.54 3.87
N TRP A 137 -1.33 11.91 4.92
CA TRP A 137 0.10 11.67 5.06
C TRP A 137 0.61 10.66 4.02
N TRP A 138 -0.19 9.64 3.67
CA TRP A 138 0.14 8.71 2.59
C TRP A 138 0.16 9.37 1.22
N MET A 139 -0.80 10.25 0.92
CA MET A 139 -0.81 11.00 -0.33
C MET A 139 0.45 11.88 -0.46
N TRP A 140 0.79 12.62 0.60
CA TRP A 140 2.00 13.43 0.66
C TRP A 140 3.27 12.61 0.44
N GLN A 141 3.41 11.48 1.14
CA GLN A 141 4.56 10.59 0.98
C GLN A 141 4.61 9.95 -0.41
N THR A 142 3.46 9.58 -0.99
CA THR A 142 3.39 9.00 -2.33
C THR A 142 3.91 9.97 -3.39
N LEU A 143 3.53 11.24 -3.30
CA LEU A 143 4.02 12.28 -4.20
C LEU A 143 5.52 12.55 -4.00
N LEU A 144 6.00 12.54 -2.75
CA LEU A 144 7.43 12.66 -2.46
C LEU A 144 8.24 11.48 -2.99
N ASN A 145 7.70 10.26 -2.93
CA ASN A 145 8.36 9.07 -3.47
C ASN A 145 8.63 9.20 -4.98
N GLY A 146 7.82 9.97 -5.71
CA GLY A 146 8.08 10.29 -7.12
C GLY A 146 9.24 11.28 -7.35
N LEU A 147 9.77 11.90 -6.29
CA LEU A 147 10.86 12.88 -6.32
C LEU A 147 12.14 12.39 -5.62
N THR A 148 12.09 11.24 -4.95
CA THR A 148 13.22 10.64 -4.23
C THR A 148 13.64 9.33 -4.88
N PHE A 149 14.90 8.95 -4.74
CA PHE A 149 15.41 7.66 -5.19
C PHE A 149 14.98 6.52 -4.28
N HIS A 150 14.83 6.78 -2.97
CA HIS A 150 14.39 5.77 -2.00
C HIS A 150 12.88 5.88 -1.73
N PRO A 151 12.09 4.83 -2.00
CA PRO A 151 10.66 4.85 -1.69
C PRO A 151 10.48 4.94 -0.17
N ASN A 152 9.53 5.77 0.27
CA ASN A 152 9.22 6.00 1.68
C ASN A 152 10.40 6.55 2.52
N PHE A 153 11.35 7.25 1.88
CA PHE A 153 12.52 7.84 2.53
C PHE A 153 12.20 8.54 3.86
N ALA A 154 11.27 9.52 3.84
CA ALA A 154 10.96 10.30 5.05
C ALA A 154 10.34 9.44 6.17
N ARG A 155 9.58 8.39 5.83
CA ARG A 155 9.06 7.41 6.81
C ARG A 155 10.19 6.62 7.45
N GLU A 156 11.09 6.08 6.64
CA GLU A 156 12.16 5.19 7.10
C GLU A 156 13.27 5.93 7.85
N VAL A 157 13.60 7.16 7.42
CA VAL A 157 14.48 8.04 8.18
C VAL A 157 13.88 8.36 9.54
N ARG A 158 12.58 8.70 9.61
CA ARG A 158 11.90 8.96 10.88
C ARG A 158 11.83 7.72 11.78
N ALA A 159 11.71 6.54 11.19
CA ALA A 159 11.73 5.26 11.91
C ALA A 159 13.15 4.83 12.34
N GLY A 160 14.20 5.51 11.85
CA GLY A 160 15.59 5.16 12.12
C GLY A 160 16.07 3.88 11.43
N SER A 161 15.29 3.35 10.48
CA SER A 161 15.59 2.11 9.76
C SER A 161 16.51 2.33 8.55
N LEU A 162 16.57 3.55 8.01
CA LEU A 162 17.40 3.87 6.85
C LEU A 162 18.82 4.28 7.27
N ARG A 163 19.84 3.54 6.83
CA ARG A 163 21.25 3.84 7.12
C ARG A 163 22.12 3.69 5.87
N PRO A 164 22.89 4.73 5.49
CA PRO A 164 23.79 4.62 4.36
C PRO A 164 25.03 3.78 4.73
N SER A 165 25.22 2.63 4.09
CA SER A 165 26.35 1.71 4.33
C SER A 165 27.55 1.96 3.41
N SER A 166 27.40 2.73 2.32
CA SER A 166 28.45 3.01 1.33
C SER A 166 28.59 4.51 1.02
N SER A 167 29.75 4.92 0.47
CA SER A 167 29.99 6.31 0.06
C SER A 167 28.98 6.80 -0.98
N ARG A 168 28.61 5.93 -1.94
CA ARG A 168 27.56 6.22 -2.93
C ARG A 168 26.19 6.34 -2.27
N GLY A 169 25.89 5.47 -1.31
CA GLY A 169 24.63 5.54 -0.56
C GLY A 169 24.51 6.77 0.32
N ARG A 170 25.62 7.30 0.85
CA ARG A 170 25.62 8.60 1.56
C ARG A 170 25.25 9.76 0.63
N LEU A 171 25.73 9.75 -0.61
CA LEU A 171 25.40 10.79 -1.60
C LEU A 171 23.91 10.73 -1.98
N HIS A 172 23.39 9.54 -2.28
CA HIS A 172 21.97 9.39 -2.59
C HIS A 172 21.09 9.75 -1.38
N PHE A 173 21.48 9.36 -0.17
CA PHE A 173 20.78 9.74 1.06
C PHE A 173 20.73 11.27 1.22
N ALA A 174 21.85 11.95 0.99
CA ALA A 174 21.91 13.42 1.05
C ALA A 174 21.03 14.06 -0.03
N ALA A 175 21.04 13.52 -1.26
CA ALA A 175 20.17 13.99 -2.33
C ALA A 175 18.69 13.83 -1.97
N ASP A 176 18.27 12.66 -1.47
CA ASP A 176 16.91 12.40 -1.02
C ASP A 176 16.49 13.27 0.16
N ALA A 177 17.41 13.54 1.10
CA ALA A 177 17.17 14.46 2.21
C ALA A 177 16.92 15.89 1.71
N VAL A 178 17.78 16.39 0.82
CA VAL A 178 17.63 17.72 0.22
C VAL A 178 16.35 17.81 -0.60
N ALA A 179 16.10 16.83 -1.47
CA ALA A 179 14.89 16.76 -2.28
C ALA A 179 13.63 16.72 -1.40
N SER A 180 13.62 15.90 -0.36
CA SER A 180 12.51 15.81 0.59
C SER A 180 12.27 17.16 1.28
N VAL A 181 13.30 17.83 1.79
CA VAL A 181 13.15 19.11 2.49
C VAL A 181 12.64 20.21 1.57
N LEU A 182 13.18 20.30 0.34
CA LEU A 182 12.79 21.34 -0.62
C LEU A 182 11.40 21.08 -1.22
N ALA A 183 11.08 19.84 -1.55
CA ALA A 183 9.81 19.49 -2.19
C ALA A 183 8.65 19.36 -1.18
N ALA A 184 8.92 18.99 0.07
CA ALA A 184 7.88 18.71 1.08
C ALA A 184 6.81 19.80 1.21
N PRO A 185 7.13 21.10 1.31
CA PRO A 185 6.11 22.14 1.42
C PRO A 185 5.24 22.25 0.18
N LEU A 186 5.84 22.18 -1.01
CA LEU A 186 5.13 22.25 -2.29
C LEU A 186 4.21 21.02 -2.45
N VAL A 187 4.74 19.84 -2.15
CA VAL A 187 3.97 18.59 -2.18
C VAL A 187 2.83 18.62 -1.17
N ALA A 188 3.03 19.21 0.02
CA ALA A 188 1.97 19.35 1.02
C ALA A 188 0.79 20.16 0.46
N VAL A 189 1.05 21.29 -0.21
CA VAL A 189 0.03 22.14 -0.83
C VAL A 189 -0.80 21.38 -1.86
N VAL A 190 -0.17 20.51 -2.67
CA VAL A 190 -0.85 19.73 -3.71
C VAL A 190 -1.54 18.48 -3.14
N SER A 191 -0.95 17.85 -2.13
CA SER A 191 -1.47 16.60 -1.56
C SER A 191 -2.84 16.76 -0.90
N ILE A 192 -3.12 17.92 -0.29
CA ILE A 192 -4.37 18.19 0.44
C ILE A 192 -5.58 18.19 -0.51
N PRO A 193 -5.63 19.01 -1.57
CA PRO A 193 -6.76 18.98 -2.48
C PRO A 193 -6.89 17.65 -3.22
N LEU A 194 -5.78 16.98 -3.55
CA LEU A 194 -5.83 15.67 -4.21
C LEU A 194 -6.50 14.60 -3.34
N GLU A 195 -6.09 14.43 -2.08
CA GLU A 195 -6.71 13.44 -1.20
C GLU A 195 -8.16 13.80 -0.87
N LEU A 196 -8.46 15.09 -0.69
CA LEU A 196 -9.83 15.55 -0.46
C LEU A 196 -10.75 15.20 -1.63
N LEU A 197 -10.34 15.53 -2.87
CA LEU A 197 -11.10 15.20 -4.08
C LEU A 197 -11.22 13.69 -4.28
N ALA A 198 -10.14 12.94 -4.01
CA ALA A 198 -10.14 11.49 -4.07
C ALA A 198 -11.14 10.89 -3.08
N ALA A 199 -11.14 11.33 -1.82
CA ALA A 199 -12.08 10.87 -0.79
C ALA A 199 -13.54 11.18 -1.16
N LEU A 200 -13.80 12.37 -1.71
CA LEU A 200 -15.15 12.75 -2.20
C LEU A 200 -15.60 11.89 -3.39
N ALA A 201 -14.69 11.50 -4.28
CA ALA A 201 -14.95 10.62 -5.41
C ALA A 201 -14.98 9.12 -5.03
N GLY A 202 -14.87 8.76 -3.75
CA GLY A 202 -14.83 7.37 -3.29
C GLY A 202 -13.51 6.64 -3.61
N ARG A 203 -12.45 7.39 -3.88
CA ARG A 203 -11.09 6.90 -4.17
C ARG A 203 -10.06 7.38 -3.15
N GLY A 204 -10.49 7.67 -1.92
CA GLY A 204 -9.58 8.10 -0.84
C GLY A 204 -8.60 6.99 -0.46
N GLY A 205 -7.46 7.38 0.12
CA GLY A 205 -6.33 6.51 0.41
C GLY A 205 -6.59 5.44 1.47
N GLU A 206 -7.57 5.66 2.35
CA GLU A 206 -7.96 4.73 3.41
C GLU A 206 -9.43 4.32 3.24
N LEU A 207 -9.69 3.02 3.33
CA LEU A 207 -11.01 2.42 3.35
C LEU A 207 -11.41 2.12 4.80
N ARG A 208 -12.52 2.71 5.27
CA ARG A 208 -13.09 2.42 6.58
C ARG A 208 -14.49 1.84 6.48
N THR A 209 -14.74 0.75 7.20
CA THR A 209 -16.07 0.16 7.31
C THR A 209 -16.19 -0.66 8.60
N ALA A 210 -17.38 -1.19 8.88
CA ALA A 210 -17.63 -2.14 9.94
C ALA A 210 -18.21 -3.44 9.33
N PRO A 211 -17.74 -4.61 9.79
CA PRO A 211 -18.36 -5.87 9.43
C PRO A 211 -19.68 -6.07 10.19
N ARG A 212 -20.60 -6.81 9.57
CA ARG A 212 -21.84 -7.29 10.17
C ARG A 212 -22.05 -8.76 9.79
N PRO A 213 -22.65 -9.56 10.70
CA PRO A 213 -23.13 -10.88 10.35
C PRO A 213 -24.11 -10.81 9.17
N ARG A 214 -24.02 -11.78 8.27
CA ARG A 214 -24.91 -11.89 7.12
C ARG A 214 -26.29 -12.42 7.49
#